data_AF-A0A8W8KI23-F1
#
_entry.id   AF-A0A8W8KI23-F1
#
_cell.length_a   1.000
_cell.length_b   1.000
_cell.length_c   1.000
_cell.angle_alpha   90.00
_cell.angle_beta   90.00
_cell.angle_gamma   90.00
#
_symmetry.space_group_name_H-M   'P 1'
#
loop_
_entity.id
_entity.type
_entity.pdbx_description
1 polymer ?
#
loop_
_entity_poly.entity_id
_entity_poly.type
_entity_poly.pdbx_seq_one_letter_code
_entity_poly.pdbx_strand_id
1 'polypeptide(L)' 'KAVVKWTDGKLVTHSKPTEGSKAKETKVVREVLDGQLIMTIYVNNVVCRRIFKKK' A
#
# COMPACT_ATOMS: atom_id res chain seq x y z
N LYS A 1 -9.16 8.37 6.63
CA LYS A 1 -8.16 9.37 6.17
C LYS A 1 -6.90 8.64 5.72
N ALA A 2 -6.30 9.02 4.59
CA ALA A 2 -5.06 8.44 4.09
C ALA A 2 -3.90 9.42 4.25
N VAL A 3 -2.74 8.91 4.68
CA VAL A 3 -1.46 9.63 4.71
C VAL A 3 -0.53 8.93 3.74
N VAL A 4 0.06 9.69 2.83
CA VAL A 4 1.01 9.19 1.83
C VAL A 4 2.37 9.78 2.13
N LYS A 5 3.40 8.93 2.20
CA LYS A 5 4.78 9.35 2.41
C LYS A 5 5.70 8.65 1.42
N TRP A 6 6.71 9.36 0.96
CA TRP A 6 7.84 8.78 0.24
C TRP A 6 8.96 8.52 1.25
N THR A 7 9.38 7.27 1.40
CA THR A 7 10.43 6.86 2.35
C THR A 7 11.21 5.71 1.76
N ASP A 8 12.54 5.78 1.78
CA ASP A 8 13.45 4.70 1.35
C ASP A 8 13.17 4.21 -0.09
N GLY A 9 12.89 5.14 -1.00
CA GLY A 9 12.57 4.83 -2.40
C GLY A 9 11.20 4.17 -2.62
N LYS A 10 10.35 4.13 -1.59
CA LYS A 10 9.01 3.53 -1.64
C LYS A 10 7.94 4.59 -1.40
N LEU A 11 6.80 4.42 -2.07
CA LEU A 11 5.59 5.18 -1.77
C LEU A 11 4.75 4.37 -0.78
N VAL A 12 4.68 4.84 0.46
CA VAL A 12 3.96 4.19 1.56
C VAL A 12 2.67 4.98 1.84
N THR A 13 1.53 4.29 1.71
CA THR A 13 0.21 4.83 2.06
C THR A 13 -0.30 4.14 3.31
N HIS A 14 -0.66 4.91 4.33
CA HIS A 14 -1.37 4.43 5.51
C HIS A 14 -2.77 5.01 5.54
N SER A 15 -3.78 4.16 5.51
CA SER A 15 -5.19 4.54 5.50
C SER A 15 -5.87 4.06 6.78
N LYS A 16 -6.31 5.02 7.61
CA LYS A 16 -7.13 4.74 8.79
C LYS A 16 -8.62 4.88 8.46
N PRO A 17 -9.48 3.98 8.98
CA PRO A 17 -10.93 4.13 8.89
C PRO A 17 -11.37 5.48 9.46
N THR A 18 -12.46 6.03 8.94
CA THR A 18 -13.13 7.18 9.56
C THR A 18 -14.01 6.70 10.72
N GLU A 19 -14.37 7.60 11.62
CA GLU A 19 -15.31 7.32 12.69
C GLU A 19 -16.63 6.76 12.12
N GLY A 20 -17.16 5.70 12.74
CA GLY A 20 -18.33 4.95 12.26
C GLY A 20 -18.09 3.96 11.12
N SER A 21 -16.89 3.89 10.53
CA SER A 21 -16.59 2.95 9.44
C SER A 21 -16.23 1.55 9.95
N LYS A 22 -16.76 0.51 9.30
CA LYS A 22 -16.34 -0.90 9.49
C LYS A 22 -15.08 -1.28 8.69
N ALA A 23 -14.54 -0.35 7.90
CA ALA A 23 -13.32 -0.59 7.13
C ALA A 23 -12.14 -0.93 8.05
N LYS A 24 -11.16 -1.65 7.53
CA LYS A 24 -9.93 -2.00 8.26
C LYS A 24 -8.81 -1.03 7.90
N GLU A 25 -7.93 -0.78 8.86
CA GLU A 25 -6.69 -0.05 8.58
C GLU A 25 -5.91 -0.79 7.49
N THR A 26 -5.41 -0.03 6.52
CA THR A 26 -4.73 -0.58 5.36
C THR A 26 -3.40 0.14 5.17
N LYS A 27 -2.32 -0.64 5.06
CA LYS A 27 -1.01 -0.14 4.63
C LYS A 27 -0.75 -0.62 3.21
N VAL A 28 -0.41 0.30 2.31
CA VAL A 28 0.01 -0.03 0.95
C VAL A 28 1.44 0.45 0.74
N VAL A 29 2.33 -0.47 0.37
CA VAL A 29 3.71 -0.17 0.01
C VAL A 29 3.85 -0.35 -1.49
N ARG A 30 4.36 0.66 -2.18
CA ARG A 30 4.67 0.61 -3.60
C ARG A 30 6.15 0.84 -3.80
N GLU A 31 6.79 -0.06 -4.54
CA GLU A 31 8.20 0.02 -4.88
C GLU A 31 8.42 -0.41 -6.34
N VAL A 32 9.45 0.14 -6.97
CA VAL A 32 9.84 -0.26 -8.33
C VAL A 32 11.06 -1.17 -8.20
N LEU A 33 10.95 -2.38 -8.74
CA LEU A 33 12.03 -3.37 -8.79
C LEU A 33 12.10 -3.92 -10.22
N ASP A 34 13.28 -3.91 -10.83
CA ASP A 34 13.50 -4.40 -12.20
C ASP A 34 12.53 -3.82 -13.24
N GLY A 35 12.21 -2.53 -13.10
CA GLY A 35 11.26 -1.83 -13.97
C GLY A 35 9.79 -2.23 -13.79
N GLN A 36 9.47 -3.05 -12.79
CA GLN A 36 8.11 -3.45 -12.43
C GLN A 36 7.65 -2.70 -11.17
N LEU A 37 6.38 -2.33 -11.13
CA LEU A 37 5.78 -1.80 -9.91
C LEU A 37 5.27 -2.97 -9.05
N ILE A 38 5.84 -3.12 -7.86
CA ILE A 38 5.37 -4.05 -6.85
C ILE A 38 4.52 -3.26 -5.86
N MET A 39 3.26 -3.67 -5.69
CA MET A 39 2.36 -3.12 -4.70
C MET A 39 2.01 -4.20 -3.67
N THR A 40 2.37 -3.97 -2.41
CA THR A 40 2.04 -4.85 -1.29
C THR A 40 1.01 -4.17 -0.39
N ILE A 41 -0.13 -4.83 -0.21
CA ILE A 41 -1.26 -4.36 0.60
C ILE A 41 -1.34 -5.22 1.86
N TYR A 42 -1.30 -4.57 3.02
CA TYR A 42 -1.44 -5.18 4.33
C TYR A 42 -2.79 -4.76 4.91
N VAL A 43 -3.63 -5.75 5.26
CA VAL A 43 -4.89 -5.55 5.98
C VAL A 43 -4.97 -6.58 7.09
N ASN A 44 -4.87 -6.14 8.35
CA ASN A 44 -4.72 -7.02 9.52
C ASN A 44 -3.58 -8.04 9.31
N ASN A 45 -3.91 -9.33 9.27
CA ASN A 45 -3.01 -10.47 9.06
C ASN A 45 -2.92 -10.93 7.59
N VAL A 46 -3.60 -10.25 6.66
CA VAL A 46 -3.60 -10.59 5.24
C VAL A 46 -2.61 -9.70 4.49
N VAL A 47 -1.75 -10.34 3.70
CA VAL A 47 -0.82 -9.67 2.79
C VAL A 47 -1.16 -10.02 1.36
N CYS A 48 -1.54 -9.02 0.57
CA CYS A 48 -1.80 -9.16 -0.87
C CYS A 48 -0.68 -8.48 -1.65
N ARG A 49 -0.23 -9.11 -2.74
CA ARG A 49 0.77 -8.54 -3.66
C ARG A 49 0.20 -8.43 -5.07
N ARG A 50 0.35 -7.26 -5.67
CA ARG A 50 0.05 -7.00 -7.08
C ARG A 50 1.34 -6.57 -7.77
N ILE A 51 1.67 -7.23 -8.87
CA ILE A 51 2.87 -6.94 -9.67
C ILE A 51 2.37 -6.39 -11.01
N PHE A 52 2.82 -5.18 -11.36
CA PHE A 52 2.50 -4.53 -12.61
C PHE A 52 3.74 -4.53 -13.50
N LYS A 53 3.61 -5.13 -14.69
CA LYS A 53 4.63 -5.09 -15.73
C LYS A 53 4.49 -3.79 -16.52
N LYS A 54 5.62 -3.14 -16.81
CA LYS A 54 5.68 -2.02 -17.74
C LYS A 54 5.27 -2.53 -19.13
N LYS A 55 4.35 -1.83 -19.79
CA LYS A 55 4.01 -2.07 -21.21
C LYS A 55 5.03 -1.38 -22.10
#